data_AF-U4KBW0-F1
#
_entry.id   AF-U4KBW0-F1
#
_cell.length_a   1.000
_cell.length_b   1.000
_cell.length_c   1.000
_cell.angle_alpha   90.00
_cell.angle_beta   90.00
_cell.angle_gamma   90.00
#
_symmetry.space_group_name_H-M   'P 1'
#
loop_
_entity.id
_entity.type
_entity.pdbx_description
1 polymer ?
#
loop_
_entity_poly.entity_id
_entity_poly.type
_entity_poly.pdbx_seq_one_letter_code
_entity_poly.pdbx_strand_id
1 'polypeptide(L)'
;MKHGAKMLNELTNIEVIKITLGATSVLTGFAGAWFGAVLALRKNKQEKVWDEKRELYSRVIVASEDILYWAEQVRAERCGEYTNKIDSNVNESLREIEKSTVSGRLVVNDRFYGVLKSLNDKLYVENFRSHEDYLESMDNPSSDHRFRHALNVRDIVSNHLESLIEAAKEDMPNRKWRWLV
;
A
#
# COMPACT_ATOMS: atom_id res chain seq x y z
N MET A 1 -72.89 1.67 -37.35
CA MET A 1 -72.05 2.48 -36.42
C MET A 1 -71.24 1.66 -35.41
N LYS A 2 -71.66 0.46 -34.98
CA LYS A 2 -70.90 -0.37 -34.01
C LYS A 2 -69.54 -0.93 -34.52
N HIS A 3 -69.33 -1.06 -35.84
CA HIS A 3 -68.07 -1.60 -36.39
C HIS A 3 -66.91 -0.59 -36.42
N GLY A 4 -67.20 0.71 -36.59
CA GLY A 4 -66.14 1.74 -36.65
C GLY A 4 -65.46 1.99 -35.29
N ALA A 5 -66.22 1.88 -34.19
CA ALA A 5 -65.69 2.04 -32.84
C ALA A 5 -64.72 0.90 -32.43
N LYS A 6 -64.89 -0.30 -33.01
CA LYS A 6 -64.04 -1.46 -32.71
C LYS A 6 -62.66 -1.35 -33.37
N MET A 7 -62.61 -0.85 -34.62
CA MET A 7 -61.34 -0.59 -35.32
C MET A 7 -60.52 0.55 -34.68
N LEU A 8 -61.18 1.62 -34.23
CA LEU A 8 -60.48 2.72 -33.55
C LEU A 8 -59.84 2.27 -32.22
N ASN A 9 -60.47 1.34 -31.50
CA ASN A 9 -59.92 0.78 -30.27
C ASN A 9 -58.75 -0.21 -30.51
N GLU A 10 -58.70 -0.89 -31.65
CA GLU A 10 -57.56 -1.76 -31.99
C GLU A 10 -56.35 -0.94 -32.44
N LEU A 11 -56.57 0.13 -33.21
CA LEU A 11 -55.50 1.03 -33.65
C LEU A 11 -54.83 1.76 -32.48
N THR A 12 -55.60 2.25 -31.51
CA THR A 12 -55.06 2.90 -30.30
C THR A 12 -54.28 1.93 -29.43
N ASN A 13 -54.73 0.68 -29.30
CA ASN A 13 -53.99 -0.35 -28.56
C ASN A 13 -52.63 -0.68 -29.20
N ILE A 14 -52.56 -0.74 -30.53
CA ILE A 14 -51.31 -1.03 -31.26
C ILE A 14 -50.28 0.10 -31.09
N GLU A 15 -50.70 1.36 -31.11
CA GLU A 15 -49.82 2.51 -30.86
C GLU A 15 -49.33 2.55 -29.41
N VAL A 16 -50.21 2.30 -28.44
CA VAL A 16 -49.84 2.23 -27.01
C VAL A 16 -48.81 1.13 -26.78
N ILE A 17 -49.00 -0.06 -27.38
CA ILE A 17 -48.07 -1.19 -27.27
C ILE A 17 -46.68 -0.84 -27.82
N LYS A 18 -46.59 -0.18 -28.98
CA LYS A 18 -45.30 0.26 -29.57
C LYS A 18 -44.58 1.29 -28.69
N ILE A 19 -45.32 2.23 -28.10
CA ILE A 19 -44.77 3.24 -27.19
C ILE A 19 -44.23 2.58 -25.91
N THR A 20 -44.96 1.63 -25.33
CA THR A 20 -44.48 0.87 -24.16
C THR A 20 -43.26 0.00 -24.48
N LEU A 21 -43.23 -0.69 -25.62
CA LEU A 21 -42.10 -1.51 -26.05
C LEU A 21 -40.84 -0.67 -26.32
N GLY A 22 -41.00 0.49 -26.99
CA GLY A 22 -39.92 1.45 -27.20
C GLY A 22 -39.41 2.08 -25.91
N ALA A 23 -40.30 2.38 -24.95
CA ALA A 23 -39.90 2.89 -23.64
C ALA A 23 -39.13 1.83 -22.83
N THR A 24 -39.54 0.56 -22.88
CA THR A 24 -38.83 -0.52 -22.19
C THR A 24 -37.43 -0.79 -22.74
N SER A 25 -37.20 -0.67 -24.06
CA SER A 25 -35.87 -0.87 -24.65
C SER A 25 -34.89 0.27 -24.36
N VAL A 26 -35.39 1.50 -24.26
CA VAL A 26 -34.58 2.66 -23.83
C VAL A 26 -34.24 2.56 -22.35
N LEU A 27 -35.19 2.14 -21.51
CA LEU A 27 -34.96 1.95 -20.07
C LEU A 27 -33.99 0.80 -19.78
N THR A 28 -34.04 -0.30 -20.52
CA THR A 28 -33.06 -1.39 -20.39
C THR A 28 -31.67 -0.99 -20.87
N GLY A 29 -31.58 -0.19 -21.94
CA GLY A 29 -30.31 0.40 -22.40
C GLY A 29 -29.69 1.35 -21.36
N PHE A 30 -30.51 2.22 -20.75
CA PHE A 30 -30.07 3.11 -19.67
C PHE A 30 -29.66 2.34 -18.41
N ALA A 31 -30.42 1.33 -18.01
CA ALA A 31 -30.08 0.49 -16.86
C ALA A 31 -28.75 -0.25 -17.10
N GLY A 32 -28.55 -0.84 -18.28
CA GLY A 32 -27.30 -1.50 -18.64
C GLY A 32 -26.10 -0.56 -18.62
N ALA A 33 -26.24 0.64 -19.20
CA ALA A 33 -25.20 1.67 -19.16
C ALA A 33 -24.90 2.14 -17.73
N TRP A 34 -25.93 2.32 -16.90
CA TRP A 34 -25.78 2.68 -15.49
C TRP A 34 -25.03 1.61 -14.69
N PHE A 35 -25.42 0.34 -14.82
CA PHE A 35 -24.73 -0.76 -14.15
C PHE A 35 -23.28 -0.89 -14.62
N GLY A 36 -23.01 -0.75 -15.93
CA GLY A 36 -21.66 -0.74 -16.48
C GLY A 36 -20.80 0.40 -15.91
N ALA A 37 -21.35 1.62 -15.86
CA ALA A 37 -20.66 2.78 -15.29
C ALA A 37 -20.37 2.61 -13.79
N VAL A 38 -21.33 2.10 -13.01
CA VAL A 38 -21.15 1.84 -11.57
C VAL A 38 -20.09 0.77 -11.32
N LEU A 39 -20.07 -0.31 -12.11
CA LEU A 39 -19.05 -1.36 -12.01
C LEU A 39 -17.66 -0.83 -12.38
N ALA A 40 -17.54 -0.07 -13.46
CA ALA A 40 -16.29 0.56 -13.87
C ALA A 40 -15.76 1.54 -12.81
N LEU A 41 -16.62 2.37 -12.23
CA LEU A 41 -16.23 3.30 -11.17
C LEU A 41 -15.80 2.58 -9.89
N ARG A 42 -16.49 1.51 -9.50
CA ARG A 42 -16.09 0.68 -8.35
C ARG A 42 -14.73 0.03 -8.57
N LYS A 43 -14.50 -0.53 -9.77
CA LYS A 43 -13.22 -1.13 -10.16
C LYS A 43 -12.08 -0.10 -10.10
N ASN A 44 -12.24 1.05 -10.72
CA ASN A 44 -11.21 2.10 -10.71
C ASN A 44 -10.87 2.59 -9.29
N LYS A 45 -11.87 2.71 -8.40
CA LYS A 45 -11.64 3.06 -7.01
C LYS A 45 -10.83 1.98 -6.27
N GLN A 46 -11.15 0.71 -6.49
CA GLN A 46 -10.43 -0.40 -5.89
C GLN A 46 -8.99 -0.51 -6.41
N GLU A 47 -8.78 -0.33 -7.71
CA GLU A 47 -7.44 -0.32 -8.31
C GLU A 47 -6.59 0.82 -7.74
N LYS A 48 -7.15 2.02 -7.61
CA LYS A 48 -6.43 3.15 -7.01
C LYS A 48 -6.01 2.90 -5.57
N VAL A 49 -6.92 2.39 -4.73
CA VAL A 49 -6.59 2.04 -3.33
C VAL A 49 -5.51 0.96 -3.28
N TRP A 50 -5.57 0.00 -4.21
CA TRP A 50 -4.57 -1.06 -4.31
C TRP A 50 -3.19 -0.53 -4.70
N ASP A 51 -3.13 0.39 -5.66
CA ASP A 51 -1.89 1.04 -6.06
C ASP A 51 -1.29 1.86 -4.92
N GLU A 52 -2.10 2.62 -4.18
CA GLU A 52 -1.67 3.36 -2.99
C GLU A 52 -1.11 2.43 -1.89
N LYS A 53 -1.78 1.30 -1.61
CA LYS A 53 -1.29 0.26 -0.70
C LYS A 53 0.06 -0.30 -1.15
N ARG A 54 0.16 -0.67 -2.43
CA ARG A 54 1.38 -1.25 -3.01
C ARG A 54 2.55 -0.27 -2.93
N GLU A 55 2.30 1.01 -3.22
CA GLU A 55 3.30 2.06 -3.11
C GLU A 55 3.80 2.22 -1.66
N LEU A 56 2.90 2.13 -0.68
CA LEU A 56 3.28 2.22 0.73
C LEU A 56 4.06 0.99 1.19
N TYR A 57 3.64 -0.22 0.81
CA TYR A 57 4.40 -1.45 1.07
C TYR A 57 5.80 -1.37 0.47
N SER A 58 5.90 -0.95 -0.79
CA SER A 58 7.18 -0.81 -1.49
C SER A 58 8.09 0.21 -0.81
N ARG A 59 7.57 1.37 -0.40
CA ARG A 59 8.35 2.39 0.31
C ARG A 59 8.94 1.88 1.61
N VAL A 60 8.13 1.22 2.44
CA VAL A 60 8.59 0.70 3.74
C VAL A 60 9.64 -0.39 3.56
N ILE A 61 9.46 -1.29 2.59
CA ILE A 61 10.42 -2.37 2.30
C ILE A 61 11.73 -1.79 1.80
N VAL A 62 11.70 -0.88 0.82
CA VAL A 62 12.91 -0.24 0.28
C VAL A 62 13.64 0.56 1.35
N ALA A 63 12.91 1.34 2.17
CA ALA A 63 13.51 2.07 3.29
C ALA A 63 14.18 1.11 4.31
N SER A 64 13.58 -0.05 4.55
CA SER A 64 14.17 -1.08 5.42
C SER A 64 15.44 -1.67 4.81
N GLU A 65 15.44 -1.95 3.50
CA GLU A 65 16.62 -2.44 2.78
C GLU A 65 17.76 -1.43 2.76
N ASP A 66 17.46 -0.14 2.58
CA ASP A 66 18.45 0.94 2.63
C ASP A 66 19.11 1.03 4.01
N ILE A 67 18.35 0.83 5.09
CA ILE A 67 18.88 0.79 6.46
C ILE A 67 19.78 -0.44 6.67
N LEU A 68 19.41 -1.60 6.13
CA LEU A 68 20.26 -2.79 6.16
C LEU A 68 21.55 -2.58 5.39
N TYR A 69 21.48 -1.97 4.20
CA TYR A 69 22.64 -1.65 3.39
C TYR A 69 23.59 -0.69 4.12
N TRP A 70 23.06 0.36 4.75
CA TRP A 70 23.84 1.26 5.61
C TRP A 70 24.57 0.51 6.72
N ALA A 71 23.87 -0.39 7.42
CA ALA A 71 24.47 -1.13 8.52
C ALA A 71 25.60 -2.06 8.06
N GLU A 72 25.43 -2.71 6.91
CA GLU A 72 26.48 -3.53 6.30
C GLU A 72 27.65 -2.68 5.79
N GLN A 73 27.40 -1.46 5.30
CA GLN A 73 28.46 -0.52 4.94
C GLN A 73 29.28 -0.14 6.18
N VAL A 74 28.64 0.21 7.30
CA VAL A 74 29.33 0.52 8.56
C VAL A 74 30.15 -0.70 9.04
N ARG A 75 29.62 -1.91 8.88
CA ARG A 75 30.35 -3.14 9.21
C ARG A 75 31.58 -3.33 8.34
N ALA A 76 31.43 -3.20 7.03
CA ALA A 76 32.49 -3.36 6.04
C ALA A 76 33.60 -2.30 6.21
N GLU A 77 33.23 -1.05 6.47
CA GLU A 77 34.19 0.04 6.78
C GLU A 77 35.02 -0.30 8.04
N ARG A 78 34.40 -0.85 9.08
CA ARG A 78 35.09 -1.28 10.30
C ARG A 78 36.00 -2.48 10.06
N CYS A 79 35.61 -3.41 9.19
CA CYS A 79 36.36 -4.62 8.86
C CYS A 79 37.41 -4.43 7.75
N GLY A 80 37.52 -3.23 7.15
CA GLY A 80 38.47 -2.95 6.06
C GLY A 80 38.08 -3.59 4.73
N GLU A 81 36.81 -3.93 4.54
CA GLU A 81 36.27 -4.46 3.28
C GLU A 81 36.00 -3.34 2.26
N TYR A 82 36.01 -3.66 0.97
CA TYR A 82 35.69 -2.67 -0.08
C TYR A 82 34.21 -2.31 -0.06
N THR A 83 33.91 -1.04 0.21
CA THR A 83 32.55 -0.50 0.17
C THR A 83 32.38 0.44 -1.02
N ASN A 84 31.26 0.33 -1.73
CA ASN A 84 30.84 1.38 -2.66
C ASN A 84 30.43 2.60 -1.83
N LYS A 85 31.08 3.75 -2.02
CA LYS A 85 30.76 5.03 -1.34
C LYS A 85 29.44 5.66 -1.82
N ILE A 86 28.46 4.85 -2.21
CA ILE A 86 27.12 5.35 -2.47
C ILE A 86 26.53 5.63 -1.10
N ASP A 87 26.40 6.92 -0.78
CA ASP A 87 25.97 7.40 0.52
C ASP A 87 24.53 6.95 0.78
N SER A 88 24.35 5.95 1.64
CA SER A 88 23.02 5.52 2.07
C SER A 88 22.44 6.56 3.02
N ASN A 89 21.36 7.24 2.63
CA ASN A 89 20.73 8.25 3.47
C ASN A 89 19.84 7.60 4.55
N VAL A 90 20.47 6.98 5.55
CA VAL A 90 19.78 6.24 6.62
C VAL A 90 18.76 7.11 7.36
N ASN A 91 19.05 8.40 7.53
CA ASN A 91 18.14 9.35 8.19
C ASN A 91 16.85 9.57 7.40
N GLU A 92 16.94 9.58 6.08
CA GLU A 92 15.76 9.69 5.21
C GLU A 92 14.93 8.41 5.26
N SER A 93 15.57 7.24 5.20
CA SER A 93 14.89 5.95 5.30
C SER A 93 14.20 5.75 6.66
N LEU A 94 14.87 6.12 7.77
CA LEU A 94 14.27 6.13 9.12
C LEU A 94 13.05 7.05 9.18
N ARG A 95 13.16 8.25 8.60
CA ARG A 95 12.06 9.22 8.54
C ARG A 95 10.89 8.71 7.69
N GLU A 96 11.15 7.99 6.60
CA GLU A 96 10.10 7.38 5.79
C GLU A 96 9.36 6.26 6.54
N ILE A 97 10.05 5.48 7.37
CA ILE A 97 9.41 4.50 8.26
C ILE A 97 8.52 5.20 9.29
N GLU A 98 8.98 6.30 9.89
CA GLU A 98 8.20 7.08 10.86
C GLU A 98 6.94 7.67 10.20
N LYS A 99 7.08 8.35 9.06
CA LYS A 99 5.95 8.90 8.28
C LYS A 99 4.95 7.82 7.87
N SER A 100 5.45 6.67 7.45
CA SER A 100 4.63 5.52 7.05
C SER A 100 3.92 4.91 8.26
N THR A 101 4.49 4.99 9.46
CA THR A 101 3.82 4.55 10.69
C THR A 101 2.69 5.50 11.09
N VAL A 102 2.81 6.81 10.83
CA VAL A 102 1.74 7.77 11.11
C VAL A 102 0.58 7.64 10.12
N SER A 103 0.89 7.55 8.82
CA SER A 103 -0.13 7.54 7.75
C SER A 103 -0.62 6.15 7.35
N GLY A 104 0.21 5.11 7.54
CA GLY A 104 -0.01 3.77 7.01
C GLY A 104 -1.24 3.07 7.58
N ARG A 105 -1.66 3.37 8.82
CA ARG A 105 -2.84 2.77 9.45
C ARG A 105 -4.13 2.95 8.63
N LEU A 106 -4.24 4.03 7.85
CA LEU A 106 -5.42 4.33 7.03
C LEU A 106 -5.46 3.50 5.75
N VAL A 107 -4.30 3.04 5.29
CA VAL A 107 -4.13 2.47 3.95
C VAL A 107 -3.88 0.97 4.03
N VAL A 108 -3.02 0.50 4.94
CA VAL A 108 -2.58 -0.90 5.00
C VAL A 108 -3.43 -1.74 5.96
N ASN A 109 -3.29 -3.06 5.88
CA ASN A 109 -3.95 -3.96 6.83
C ASN A 109 -3.35 -3.86 8.24
N ASP A 110 -4.14 -4.25 9.24
CA ASP A 110 -3.75 -4.17 10.66
C ASP A 110 -2.51 -5.02 11.00
N ARG A 111 -2.31 -6.14 10.30
CA ARG A 111 -1.15 -7.02 10.51
C ARG A 111 0.14 -6.31 10.11
N PHE A 112 0.21 -5.78 8.89
CA PHE A 112 1.35 -5.03 8.38
C PHE A 112 1.60 -3.79 9.24
N TYR A 113 0.54 -3.06 9.57
CA TYR A 113 0.63 -1.90 10.45
C TYR A 113 1.22 -2.26 11.83
N GLY A 114 0.78 -3.36 12.43
CA GLY A 114 1.32 -3.83 13.71
C GLY A 114 2.81 -4.14 13.68
N VAL A 115 3.27 -4.78 12.60
CA VAL A 115 4.71 -5.06 12.40
C VAL A 115 5.48 -3.77 12.17
N LEU A 116 4.99 -2.87 11.31
CA LEU A 116 5.61 -1.57 11.02
C LEU A 116 5.73 -0.72 12.28
N LYS A 117 4.68 -0.66 13.10
CA LYS A 117 4.71 0.07 14.37
C LYS A 117 5.73 -0.53 15.33
N SER A 118 5.77 -1.85 15.48
CA SER A 118 6.78 -2.53 16.31
C SER A 118 8.21 -2.25 15.84
N LEU A 119 8.44 -2.23 14.52
CA LEU A 119 9.73 -1.88 13.93
C LEU A 119 10.11 -0.42 14.31
N ASN A 120 9.20 0.53 14.08
CA ASN A 120 9.43 1.94 14.39
C ASN A 120 9.71 2.17 15.88
N ASP A 121 8.93 1.55 16.78
CA ASP A 121 9.12 1.70 18.22
C ASP A 121 10.50 1.18 18.67
N LYS A 122 10.97 0.06 18.10
CA LYS A 122 12.31 -0.49 18.39
C LYS A 122 13.44 0.38 17.83
N LEU A 123 13.28 0.89 16.61
CA LEU A 123 14.24 1.81 16.00
C LEU A 123 14.34 3.12 16.78
N TYR A 124 13.21 3.63 17.29
CA TYR A 124 13.18 4.83 18.11
C TYR A 124 13.97 4.64 19.42
N VAL A 125 13.73 3.52 20.12
CA VAL A 125 14.47 3.18 21.35
C VAL A 125 15.97 3.03 21.08
N GLU A 126 16.35 2.37 19.99
CA GLU A 126 17.75 2.17 19.62
C GLU A 126 18.44 3.48 19.23
N ASN A 127 17.76 4.37 18.49
CA ASN A 127 18.29 5.70 18.17
C ASN A 127 18.49 6.56 19.42
N PHE A 128 17.56 6.47 20.38
CA PHE A 128 17.70 7.17 21.65
C PHE A 128 18.91 6.65 22.44
N ARG A 129 19.08 5.34 22.56
CA ARG A 129 20.24 4.71 23.21
C ARG A 129 21.56 5.07 22.53
N SER A 130 21.59 5.00 21.20
CA SER A 130 22.75 5.39 20.39
C SER A 130 23.15 6.85 20.61
N HIS A 131 22.17 7.74 20.82
CA HIS A 131 22.44 9.13 21.16
C HIS A 131 23.08 9.28 22.55
N GLU A 132 22.61 8.53 23.56
CA GLU A 132 23.22 8.49 24.89
C GLU A 132 24.66 7.94 24.81
N ASP A 133 24.86 6.80 24.15
CA ASP A 133 26.17 6.17 23.94
C ASP A 133 27.13 7.11 23.18
N TYR A 134 26.62 7.91 22.23
CA TYR A 134 27.40 8.91 21.52
C TYR A 134 27.87 10.05 22.44
N LEU A 135 27.01 10.53 23.34
CA LEU A 135 27.40 11.57 24.29
C LEU A 135 28.48 11.05 25.25
N GLU A 136 28.35 9.82 25.73
CA GLU A 136 29.37 9.15 26.56
C GLU A 136 30.68 8.90 25.77
N SER A 137 30.57 8.66 24.46
CA SER A 137 31.72 8.45 23.59
C SER A 137 32.59 9.68 23.35
N MET A 138 32.06 10.90 23.53
CA MET A 138 32.86 12.11 23.41
C MET A 138 34.03 12.12 24.40
N ASP A 139 33.85 11.45 25.54
CA ASP A 139 34.90 11.26 26.55
C ASP A 139 35.80 10.05 26.28
N ASN A 140 35.47 9.20 25.29
CA ASN A 140 36.23 8.01 24.91
C ASN A 140 36.34 7.82 23.37
N PRO A 141 37.44 8.29 22.75
CA PRO A 141 37.63 8.24 21.30
C PRO A 141 37.81 6.82 20.72
N SER A 142 37.91 5.79 21.56
CA SER A 142 38.00 4.38 21.13
C SER A 142 36.65 3.67 21.10
N SER A 143 35.54 4.36 21.34
CA SER A 143 34.22 3.72 21.40
C SER A 143 33.71 3.31 20.01
N ASP A 144 33.39 2.02 19.87
CA ASP A 144 32.76 1.45 18.68
C ASP A 144 31.24 1.68 18.65
N HIS A 145 30.75 2.81 19.21
CA HIS A 145 29.32 3.08 19.38
C HIS A 145 28.57 3.05 18.04
N ARG A 146 29.12 3.68 16.98
CA ARG A 146 28.52 3.67 15.64
C ARG A 146 28.40 2.26 15.05
N PHE A 147 29.40 1.42 15.28
CA PHE A 147 29.39 0.04 14.80
C PHE A 147 28.37 -0.82 15.55
N ARG A 148 28.30 -0.67 16.89
CA ARG A 148 27.28 -1.36 17.71
C ARG A 148 25.87 -0.95 17.33
N HIS A 149 25.65 0.35 17.15
CA HIS A 149 24.37 0.88 16.71
C HIS A 149 23.96 0.31 15.35
N ALA A 150 24.88 0.28 14.37
CA ALA A 150 24.61 -0.31 13.07
C ALA A 150 24.21 -1.80 13.16
N LEU A 151 24.91 -2.59 13.99
CA LEU A 151 24.55 -4.00 14.20
C LEU A 151 23.16 -4.17 14.84
N ASN A 152 22.86 -3.39 15.88
CA ASN A 152 21.56 -3.43 16.54
C ASN A 152 20.42 -3.07 15.58
N VAL A 153 20.60 -1.99 14.81
CA VAL A 153 19.65 -1.55 13.78
C VAL A 153 19.46 -2.63 12.73
N ARG A 154 20.54 -3.24 12.24
CA ARG A 154 20.47 -4.34 11.28
C ARG A 154 19.63 -5.50 11.82
N ASP A 155 19.93 -5.93 13.04
CA ASP A 155 19.24 -7.07 13.65
C ASP A 155 17.76 -6.74 13.88
N ILE A 156 17.43 -5.52 14.33
CA ILE A 156 16.05 -5.04 14.44
C ILE A 156 15.34 -5.10 13.09
N VAL A 157 15.89 -4.49 12.05
CA VAL A 157 15.24 -4.42 10.73
C VAL A 157 15.11 -5.80 10.10
N SER A 158 16.15 -6.62 10.14
CA SER A 158 16.16 -7.97 9.57
C SER A 158 15.07 -8.85 10.16
N ASN A 159 14.89 -8.77 11.49
CA ASN A 159 13.86 -9.53 12.20
C ASN A 159 12.42 -9.12 11.85
N HIS A 160 12.19 -7.90 11.35
CA HIS A 160 10.85 -7.43 10.98
C HIS A 160 10.60 -7.44 9.48
N LEU A 161 11.65 -7.39 8.65
CA LEU A 161 11.53 -7.30 7.20
C LEU A 161 10.78 -8.49 6.61
N GLU A 162 11.10 -9.71 7.06
CA GLU A 162 10.40 -10.91 6.60
C GLU A 162 8.91 -10.86 6.97
N SER A 163 8.59 -10.47 8.21
CA SER A 163 7.21 -10.31 8.68
C SER A 163 6.44 -9.22 7.92
N LEU A 164 7.09 -8.12 7.54
CA LEU A 164 6.52 -7.06 6.70
C LEU A 164 6.19 -7.59 5.30
N ILE A 165 7.11 -8.34 4.69
CA ILE A 165 6.91 -8.94 3.37
C ILE A 165 5.78 -9.96 3.38
N GLU A 166 5.69 -10.80 4.42
CA GLU A 166 4.60 -11.76 4.57
C GLU A 166 3.25 -11.07 4.73
N ALA A 167 3.17 -10.06 5.61
CA ALA A 167 1.93 -9.31 5.82
C ALA A 167 1.48 -8.56 4.55
N ALA A 168 2.42 -8.07 3.74
CA ALA A 168 2.12 -7.46 2.45
C ALA A 168 1.66 -8.49 1.40
N LYS A 169 2.24 -9.70 1.39
CA LYS A 169 1.82 -10.81 0.51
C LYS A 169 0.39 -11.27 0.79
N GLU A 170 0.02 -11.35 2.06
CA GLU A 170 -1.33 -11.75 2.47
C GLU A 170 -2.40 -10.72 2.08
N ASP A 171 -2.04 -9.43 2.03
CA ASP A 171 -2.96 -8.37 1.58
C ASP A 171 -3.21 -8.40 0.06
N MET A 172 -2.41 -9.15 -0.71
CA MET A 172 -2.51 -9.15 -2.17
C MET A 172 -3.84 -9.73 -2.64
N PRO A 173 -4.57 -9.05 -3.54
CA PRO A 173 -5.81 -9.56 -4.09
C PRO A 173 -5.52 -10.86 -4.84
N ASN A 174 -6.26 -11.90 -4.50
CA ASN A 174 -6.18 -13.19 -5.17
C ASN A 174 -6.25 -13.01 -6.69
N ARG A 175 -5.26 -13.51 -7.44
CA ARG A 175 -5.17 -13.40 -8.92
C ARG A 175 -6.43 -13.86 -9.67
N LYS A 176 -7.34 -14.59 -9.00
CA LYS A 176 -8.62 -15.05 -9.54
C LYS A 176 -9.57 -13.90 -9.94
N TRP A 177 -9.48 -12.73 -9.32
CA TRP A 177 -10.32 -11.57 -9.69
C TRP A 177 -9.96 -10.95 -11.05
N ARG A 178 -8.75 -11.23 -11.57
CA ARG A 178 -8.31 -10.73 -12.88
C ARG A 178 -8.98 -11.46 -14.05
N TRP A 179 -9.65 -12.60 -13.81
CA TRP A 179 -10.23 -13.48 -14.84
C TRP A 179 -11.73 -13.73 -14.71
N LEU A 180 -12.41 -13.18 -13.68
CA LEU A 180 -13.87 -13.28 -13.53
C LEU A 180 -14.62 -12.08 -14.15
N VAL A 181 -13.98 -11.41 -15.10
CA VAL A 181 -14.56 -10.38 -15.98
C VAL A 181 -14.16 -10.72 -17.41
#